data_AF-A0A427FY01-F1
#
_entry.id   AF-A0A427FY01-F1
#
_cell.length_a   1.000
_cell.length_b   1.000
_cell.length_c   1.000
_cell.angle_alpha   90.00
_cell.angle_beta   90.00
_cell.angle_gamma   90.00
#
_symmetry.space_group_name_H-M   'P 1'
#
loop_
_entity.id
_entity.type
_entity.pdbx_description
1 polymer ?
#
loop_
_entity_poly.entity_id
_entity_poly.type
_entity_poly.pdbx_seq_one_letter_code
_entity_poly.pdbx_strand_id
1 'polypeptide(L)' 'MNERRCACANCSCTVDENARMQNDKAYCCEACASGHRNGEPCRMTDCKCGEAAQPDENKVDNALDETFPASDPISP' A
#
# COMPACT_ATOMS: atom_id res chain seq x y z
N MET A 1 -5.34 -25.60 12.85
CA MET A 1 -4.73 -25.32 11.52
C MET A 1 -4.32 -23.86 11.54
N ASN A 2 -3.04 -23.54 11.32
CA ASN A 2 -2.56 -22.16 11.32
C ASN A 2 -2.83 -21.55 9.96
N GLU A 3 -4.02 -20.97 9.76
CA GLU A 3 -4.26 -20.09 8.62
C GLU A 3 -3.34 -18.87 8.74
N ARG A 4 -2.29 -18.80 7.92
CA ARG A 4 -1.51 -17.57 7.79
C ARG A 4 -2.15 -16.71 6.72
N ARG A 5 -2.07 -15.39 6.86
CA ARG A 5 -2.63 -14.46 5.87
C ARG A 5 -1.50 -13.80 5.10
N CYS A 6 -1.78 -13.45 3.85
CA CYS A 6 -0.85 -12.69 3.02
C CYS A 6 -0.46 -11.38 3.75
N ALA A 7 0.82 -11.05 3.72
CA ALA A 7 1.34 -9.83 4.35
C ALA A 7 1.03 -8.54 3.58
N CYS A 8 0.39 -8.64 2.40
CA CYS A 8 -0.03 -7.47 1.63
C CYS A 8 -1.23 -6.79 2.31
N ALA A 9 -1.12 -5.47 2.53
CA ALA A 9 -2.12 -4.69 3.30
C ALA A 9 -3.53 -4.72 2.69
N ASN A 10 -3.62 -4.84 1.36
CA ASN A 10 -4.88 -4.88 0.62
C ASN A 10 -5.26 -6.30 0.17
N CYS A 11 -4.64 -7.34 0.75
CA CYS A 11 -4.85 -8.72 0.36
C CYS A 11 -5.36 -9.56 1.53
N SER A 12 -6.55 -10.13 1.38
CA SER A 12 -7.17 -11.02 2.38
C SER A 12 -6.93 -12.51 2.08
N CYS A 13 -6.00 -12.83 1.18
CA CYS A 13 -5.72 -14.22 0.80
C CYS A 13 -5.13 -15.01 1.96
N THR A 14 -5.74 -16.16 2.27
CA THR A 14 -5.16 -17.16 3.15
C THR A 14 -3.95 -17.80 2.46
N VAL A 15 -2.89 -18.04 3.21
CA VAL A 15 -1.66 -18.69 2.76
C VAL A 15 -1.30 -19.81 3.73
N ASP A 16 -0.87 -20.93 3.17
CA ASP A 16 -0.51 -22.12 3.91
C ASP A 16 1.02 -22.22 4.03
N GLU A 17 1.55 -23.40 4.36
CA GLU A 17 3.00 -23.66 4.42
C GLU A 17 3.73 -23.42 3.08
N ASN A 18 2.97 -23.34 1.98
CA ASN A 18 3.47 -22.98 0.65
C ASN A 18 3.55 -21.46 0.42
N ALA A 19 3.33 -20.64 1.44
CA ALA A 19 3.47 -19.20 1.34
C ALA A 19 4.89 -18.81 0.90
N ARG A 20 5.00 -17.85 -0.02
CA ARG A 20 6.29 -17.29 -0.42
C ARG A 20 6.79 -16.37 0.69
N MET A 21 7.87 -16.75 1.36
CA MET A 21 8.55 -15.89 2.32
C MET A 21 9.52 -14.94 1.59
N GLN A 22 9.33 -13.64 1.78
CA GLN A 22 10.16 -12.58 1.20
C GLN A 22 10.31 -11.46 2.24
N ASN A 23 11.53 -11.04 2.56
CA ASN A 23 11.79 -10.01 3.58
C ASN A 23 11.05 -10.30 4.91
N ASP A 24 11.13 -11.53 5.42
CA ASP A 24 10.48 -11.97 6.67
C ASP A 24 8.94 -11.89 6.67
N LYS A 25 8.33 -11.74 5.50
CA LYS A 25 6.87 -11.67 5.31
C LYS A 25 6.38 -12.81 4.42
N ALA A 26 5.23 -13.37 4.74
CA ALA A 26 4.60 -14.45 3.98
C ALA A 26 3.60 -13.88 2.96
N TYR A 27 3.75 -14.25 1.68
CA TYR A 27 2.91 -13.78 0.58
C TYR A 27 2.25 -14.94 -0.16
N CYS A 28 1.08 -14.68 -0.75
CA CYS A 28 0.36 -15.68 -1.53
C CYS A 28 0.95 -15.93 -2.93
N CYS A 29 1.71 -14.98 -3.46
CA CYS A 29 2.34 -15.05 -4.79
C CYS A 29 3.48 -14.03 -4.91
N GLU A 30 4.23 -14.09 -6.02
CA GLU A 30 5.37 -13.20 -6.29
C GLU A 30 4.96 -11.74 -6.51
N ALA A 31 3.79 -11.48 -7.11
CA ALA A 31 3.25 -10.13 -7.27
C ALA A 31 3.09 -9.41 -5.92
N CYS A 32 2.51 -10.09 -4.92
CA CYS A 32 2.38 -9.53 -3.57
C CYS A 32 3.74 -9.35 -2.88
N ALA A 33 4.68 -10.29 -3.08
CA ALA A 33 6.03 -10.20 -2.54
C ALA A 33 6.85 -9.03 -3.13
N SER A 34 6.58 -8.72 -4.41
CA SER A 34 7.18 -7.59 -5.14
C SER A 34 6.40 -6.27 -4.95
N GLY A 35 5.31 -6.28 -4.18
CA GLY A 35 4.49 -5.10 -3.90
C GLY A 35 3.71 -4.58 -5.11
N HIS A 36 3.29 -5.45 -6.02
CA HIS A 36 2.49 -5.08 -7.20
C HIS A 36 3.13 -3.99 -8.09
N ARG A 37 4.46 -4.00 -8.24
CA ARG A 37 5.23 -3.05 -9.08
C ARG A 37 4.74 -2.86 -10.52
N ASN A 38 4.07 -3.85 -11.10
CA ASN A 38 3.50 -3.81 -12.45
C ASN A 38 1.97 -3.62 -12.45
N GLY A 39 1.33 -3.46 -11.29
CA GLY A 39 -0.13 -3.46 -11.15
C GLY A 39 -0.78 -4.84 -11.34
N GLU A 40 0.01 -5.92 -11.37
CA GLU A 40 -0.52 -7.27 -11.58
C GLU A 40 -1.33 -7.75 -10.37
N PRO A 41 -2.48 -8.42 -10.58
CA PRO A 41 -3.26 -9.01 -9.48
C PRO A 41 -2.48 -10.14 -8.81
N CYS A 42 -2.90 -10.52 -7.59
CA CYS A 42 -2.35 -11.71 -6.95
C CYS A 42 -2.84 -13.00 -7.60
N ARG A 43 -2.46 -14.17 -7.03
CA ARG A 43 -2.96 -15.49 -7.47
C ARG A 43 -4.49 -15.60 -7.57
N MET A 44 -5.21 -14.70 -6.89
CA MET A 44 -6.65 -14.66 -6.83
C MET A 44 -7.13 -13.47 -7.65
N THR A 45 -7.76 -13.74 -8.80
CA THR A 45 -8.25 -12.71 -9.73
C THR A 45 -9.32 -11.81 -9.11
N ASP A 46 -10.04 -12.31 -8.11
CA ASP A 46 -11.05 -11.53 -7.37
C ASP A 46 -10.43 -10.54 -6.36
N CYS A 47 -9.15 -10.72 -6.01
CA CYS A 47 -8.47 -9.89 -5.03
C CYS A 47 -7.78 -8.70 -5.71
N LYS A 48 -8.33 -7.51 -5.49
CA LYS A 48 -7.88 -6.22 -6.05
C LYS A 48 -6.69 -5.58 -5.30
N CYS A 49 -5.85 -6.39 -4.67
CA CYS A 49 -4.67 -5.92 -3.95
C CYS A 49 -3.65 -5.19 -4.84
N GLY A 50 -3.61 -5.50 -6.15
CA GLY A 50 -2.73 -4.85 -7.11
C GLY A 50 -3.12 -3.42 -7.48
N GLU A 51 -4.41 -3.12 -7.53
CA GLU A 51 -4.91 -1.74 -7.72
C GLU A 51 -4.77 -0.91 -6.45
N ALA A 52 -5.01 -1.50 -5.28
CA ALA A 52 -4.99 -0.77 -4.01
C ALA A 52 -3.57 -0.55 -3.43
N ALA A 53 -2.53 -1.19 -3.98
CA ALA A 53 -1.14 -0.99 -3.55
C ALA A 53 -0.53 0.33 -4.01
N GLN A 54 -1.20 1.06 -4.90
CA GLN A 54 -0.82 2.39 -5.34
C GLN A 54 -1.27 3.35 -4.24
N PRO A 55 -0.36 3.92 -3.42
CA PRO A 55 -0.77 4.98 -2.51
C PRO A 55 -1.32 6.11 -3.36
N ASP A 56 -2.51 6.60 -3.01
CA ASP A 56 -3.13 7.75 -3.64
C ASP A 56 -2.22 8.97 -3.39
N GLU A 57 -1.26 9.22 -4.29
CA GLU A 57 -0.26 10.31 -4.20
C GLU A 57 -0.92 11.70 -4.23
N ASN A 58 -2.24 11.78 -4.41
CA ASN A 58 -3.01 13.01 -4.48
C ASN A 58 -3.17 13.73 -3.12
N LYS A 59 -2.96 13.06 -1.98
CA LYS A 59 -3.28 13.64 -0.67
C LYS A 59 -2.13 14.36 0.06
N VAL A 60 -0.92 14.41 -0.53
CA VAL A 60 0.27 14.95 0.15
C VAL A 60 0.53 16.43 -0.18
N ASP A 61 -0.02 16.96 -1.27
CA ASP A 61 0.34 18.31 -1.76
C ASP A 61 -0.37 19.46 -1.01
N ASN A 62 -1.46 19.19 -0.29
CA ASN A 62 -2.30 20.26 0.28
C ASN A 62 -1.95 20.70 1.72
N ALA A 63 -0.85 20.20 2.31
CA ALA A 63 -0.50 20.52 3.71
C ALA A 63 0.70 21.47 3.86
N LEU A 64 1.26 21.98 2.76
CA LEU A 64 2.53 22.72 2.74
C LEU A 64 2.38 24.18 2.26
N ASP A 65 1.22 24.59 1.72
CA ASP A 65 0.99 25.96 1.25
C ASP A 65 0.42 26.91 2.33
N GLU A 66 0.11 26.40 3.52
CA GLU A 66 -0.23 27.23 4.69
C GLU A 66 1.04 27.79 5.37
N THR A 67 2.00 28.27 4.56
CA THR A 67 3.07 29.14 5.07
C THR A 67 2.43 30.50 5.35
N PHE A 68 1.93 30.61 6.56
CA PHE A 68 1.75 31.82 7.37
C PHE A 68 1.50 33.10 6.56
N PRO A 69 0.24 33.60 6.49
CA PRO A 69 0.02 34.97 6.05
C PRO A 69 0.93 35.86 6.89
N ALA A 70 1.86 36.56 6.24
CA ALA A 70 2.58 37.67 6.85
C ALA A 70 1.54 38.74 7.22
N SER A 71 0.86 38.51 8.34
CA SER A 71 0.02 39.46 9.03
C SER A 71 0.96 40.46 9.66
N ASP A 72 1.37 41.45 8.87
CA ASP A 72 1.54 42.80 9.38
C ASP A 72 1.47 43.83 8.23
N PRO A 73 0.25 44.24 7.81
CA PRO A 73 0.03 45.55 7.25
C PRO A 73 -0.31 46.57 8.35
N ILE A 74 0.15 47.82 8.13
CA ILE A 74 -0.15 49.13 8.78
C ILE A 74 0.78 49.49 9.98
N SER A 75 1.82 50.31 9.79
CA SER A 75 1.90 51.81 9.78
C SER A 75 1.59 52.48 11.15
N PRO A 76 2.34 53.52 11.58
CA PRO A 76 2.43 54.83 10.91
C PRO A 76 3.77 55.20 10.28
#